data_AF-A0A1C6SGZ2-F1
#
_entry.id   AF-A0A1C6SGZ2-F1
#
_cell.length_a   1.000
_cell.length_b   1.000
_cell.length_c   1.000
_cell.angle_alpha   90.00
_cell.angle_beta   90.00
_cell.angle_gamma   90.00
#
_symmetry.space_group_name_H-M   'P 1'
#
loop_
_entity.id
_entity.type
_entity.pdbx_description
1 polymer ?
#
loop_
_entity_poly.entity_id
_entity_poly.type
_entity_poly.pdbx_seq_one_letter_code
_entity_poly.pdbx_strand_id
1 'polypeptide(L)'
;MAVYRSRHALSGHALTGPFLNGPLTPDRIAAVELPRTRLGRRGYEPDAVHALLERLAHELQHRARQLDLVRDENRRVKHALRTWQSERFEAAERVGFRSGARHSVQLPCN
;
A
#
# COMPACT_ATOMS: atom_id res chain seq x y z
N MET A 1 1.13 0.52 -11.61
CA MET A 1 1.98 1.37 -10.74
C MET A 1 2.75 2.31 -11.65
N ALA A 2 2.27 3.54 -11.83
CA ALA A 2 3.01 4.55 -12.57
C ALA A 2 4.16 5.03 -11.68
N VAL A 3 5.37 4.51 -11.94
CA VAL A 3 6.58 5.08 -11.34
C VAL A 3 6.70 6.49 -11.89
N TYR A 4 6.65 7.50 -11.01
CA TYR A 4 6.99 8.86 -11.40
C TYR A 4 8.42 8.85 -11.96
N ARG A 5 8.53 8.83 -13.30
CA ARG A 5 9.81 8.83 -14.00
C ARG A 5 10.18 10.29 -14.21
N SER A 6 10.72 10.90 -13.15
CA SER A 6 11.18 12.28 -13.24
C SER A 6 12.24 12.39 -14.33
N ARG A 7 12.07 13.36 -15.24
CA ARG A 7 13.02 13.63 -16.34
C ARG A 7 14.42 14.01 -15.83
N HIS A 8 14.52 14.37 -14.54
CA HIS A 8 15.74 14.72 -13.82
C HIS A 8 16.36 13.56 -13.02
N ALA A 9 15.77 12.34 -13.06
CA ALA A 9 16.36 11.15 -12.45
C ALA A 9 17.51 10.53 -13.28
N LEU A 10 17.82 11.11 -14.45
CA LEU A 10 18.87 10.64 -15.35
C LEU A 10 19.77 11.82 -15.74
N SER A 11 20.67 12.19 -14.85
CA SER A 11 21.88 12.91 -15.24
C SER A 11 22.93 12.71 -14.18
N GLY A 12 23.99 11.98 -14.54
CA GLY A 12 25.23 11.82 -13.80
C GLY A 12 25.98 13.15 -13.64
N HIS A 13 25.35 14.12 -12.99
CA HIS A 13 25.99 15.28 -12.42
C HIS A 13 26.06 15.07 -10.92
N ALA A 14 27.25 15.24 -10.36
CA ALA A 14 27.56 15.19 -8.92
C ALA A 14 26.79 16.22 -8.04
N LEU A 15 25.76 16.87 -8.60
CA LEU A 15 24.88 17.84 -7.93
C LEU A 15 23.58 17.18 -7.42
N THR A 16 23.29 15.95 -7.86
CA THR A 16 22.13 15.16 -7.41
C THR A 16 22.65 14.10 -6.45
N GLY A 17 22.60 14.38 -5.15
CA GLY A 17 23.06 13.44 -4.13
C GLY A 17 22.33 12.09 -4.22
N PRO A 18 22.91 11.00 -3.66
CA PRO A 18 22.38 9.63 -3.75
C PRO A 18 20.93 9.47 -3.25
N PHE A 19 20.41 10.44 -2.50
CA PHE A 19 19.09 10.44 -1.88
C PHE A 19 17.92 10.55 -2.84
N LEU A 20 18.12 11.05 -4.07
CA LEU A 20 17.06 11.22 -5.07
C LEU A 20 16.90 10.02 -6.02
N ASN A 21 17.73 8.98 -5.85
CA ASN A 21 17.63 7.76 -6.61
C ASN A 21 16.75 6.73 -5.87
N GLY A 22 15.56 6.46 -6.40
CA GLY A 22 14.62 5.46 -5.88
C GLY A 22 13.42 6.06 -5.15
N PRO A 23 12.64 5.23 -4.43
CA PRO A 23 11.42 5.66 -3.75
C PRO A 23 11.71 6.75 -2.73
N LEU A 24 10.86 7.77 -2.70
CA LEU A 24 10.90 8.82 -1.69
C LEU A 24 10.21 8.27 -0.43
N THR A 25 10.98 7.98 0.61
CA THR A 25 10.47 7.53 1.90
C THR A 25 10.58 8.66 2.93
N PRO A 26 9.75 8.67 4.00
CA PRO A 26 9.84 9.70 5.05
C PRO A 26 11.26 9.83 5.60
N ASP A 27 11.92 8.71 5.91
CA ASP A 27 13.28 8.70 6.45
C ASP A 27 14.30 9.25 5.45
N ARG A 28 14.12 9.00 4.14
CA ARG A 28 14.99 9.56 3.10
C ARG A 28 14.83 11.07 2.96
N ILE A 29 13.60 11.59 3.13
CA ILE A 29 13.36 13.04 3.12
C ILE A 29 13.99 13.68 4.35
N ALA A 30 13.85 13.08 5.53
CA ALA A 30 14.42 13.60 6.76
C ALA A 30 15.95 13.61 6.76
N ALA A 31 16.58 12.62 6.11
CA ALA A 31 18.02 12.48 6.03
C ALA A 31 18.67 13.21 4.84
N VAL A 32 17.91 13.96 4.03
CA VAL A 32 18.47 14.61 2.84
C VAL A 32 19.30 15.82 3.22
N GLU A 33 20.57 15.81 2.82
CA GLU A 33 21.44 16.99 2.89
C GLU A 33 21.50 17.67 1.53
N LEU A 34 21.06 18.92 1.49
CA LEU A 34 21.11 19.74 0.27
C LEU A 34 22.36 20.61 0.27
N PRO A 35 23.18 20.56 -0.81
CA PRO A 35 24.39 21.35 -0.88
C PRO A 35 24.07 22.85 -0.97
N ARG A 36 24.87 23.67 -0.31
CA ARG A 36 24.79 25.14 -0.45
C ARG A 36 25.24 25.58 -1.84
N THR A 37 24.66 26.67 -2.32
CA THR A 37 25.09 27.26 -3.60
C THR A 37 26.51 27.82 -3.50
N ARG A 38 27.22 27.84 -4.64
CA ARG A 38 28.55 28.47 -4.73
C ARG A 38 28.44 29.97 -4.41
N LEU A 39 29.53 30.54 -3.88
CA LEU A 39 29.64 31.97 -3.59
C LEU A 39 29.20 32.82 -4.80
N GLY A 40 28.42 33.88 -4.57
CA GLY A 40 27.91 34.76 -5.63
C GLY A 40 26.66 34.24 -6.36
N ARG A 41 26.13 33.06 -6.02
CA ARG A 41 24.84 32.56 -6.51
C ARG A 41 23.78 32.61 -5.42
N ARG A 42 22.57 33.03 -5.78
CA ARG A 42 21.41 33.00 -4.89
C ARG A 42 20.99 31.55 -4.65
N GLY A 43 20.89 31.15 -3.39
CA GLY A 43 20.36 29.86 -2.96
C GLY A 43 18.98 30.01 -2.29
N TYR A 44 18.36 28.88 -1.99
CA TYR A 44 17.21 28.87 -1.09
C TYR A 44 17.66 29.17 0.35
N GLU A 45 16.73 29.71 1.13
CA GLU A 45 16.94 29.95 2.56
C GLU A 45 16.94 28.58 3.28
N PRO A 46 18.05 28.18 3.94
CA PRO A 46 18.20 26.83 4.47
C PRO A 46 17.13 26.43 5.48
N ASP A 47 16.71 27.33 6.36
CA ASP A 47 15.79 27.02 7.45
C ASP A 47 14.37 26.80 6.91
N ALA A 48 13.92 27.62 5.95
CA ALA A 48 12.65 27.43 5.25
C ALA A 48 12.62 26.12 4.45
N VAL A 49 13.73 25.75 3.81
CA VAL A 49 13.81 24.45 3.12
C VAL A 49 13.77 23.31 4.11
N HIS A 50 14.47 23.43 5.24
CA HIS A 50 14.46 22.40 6.29
C HIS A 50 13.05 22.22 6.86
N ALA A 51 12.38 23.30 7.24
CA ALA A 51 10.99 23.27 7.74
C ALA A 51 10.01 22.65 6.73
N LEU A 52 10.20 22.94 5.43
CA LEU A 52 9.41 22.31 4.37
C LEU A 52 9.66 20.80 4.29
N LEU A 53 10.92 20.37 4.35
CA LEU A 53 11.29 18.95 4.27
C LEU A 53 10.77 18.17 5.48
N GLU A 54 10.87 18.74 6.69
CA GLU A 54 10.29 18.15 7.91
C GLU A 54 8.77 17.99 7.78
N ARG A 55 8.07 19.02 7.30
CA ARG A 55 6.63 18.97 7.08
C ARG A 55 6.26 17.90 6.04
N LEU A 56 7.00 17.82 4.94
CA LEU A 56 6.79 16.81 3.90
C LEU A 56 7.02 15.39 4.42
N ALA A 57 8.08 15.17 5.22
CA ALA A 57 8.36 13.88 5.84
C ALA A 57 7.20 13.47 6.76
N HIS A 58 6.71 14.39 7.60
CA HIS A 58 5.57 14.14 8.47
C HIS A 58 4.29 13.78 7.70
N GLU A 59 3.96 14.53 6.66
CA GLU A 59 2.77 14.25 5.83
C GLU A 59 2.88 12.93 5.07
N LEU A 60 4.06 12.61 4.53
CA LEU A 60 4.28 11.36 3.83
C LEU A 60 4.14 10.17 4.79
N GLN A 61 4.70 10.28 6.00
CA GLN A 61 4.56 9.26 7.03
C GLN A 61 3.08 9.09 7.45
N HIS A 62 2.34 10.20 7.59
CA HIS A 62 0.91 10.14 7.86
C HIS A 62 0.16 9.42 6.74
N ARG A 63 0.40 9.75 5.47
CA ARG A 63 -0.26 9.10 4.34
C ARG A 63 0.09 7.61 4.26
N ALA A 64 1.34 7.24 4.53
CA ALA A 64 1.77 5.85 4.59
C ALA A 64 0.98 5.06 5.64
N ARG A 65 0.87 5.59 6.87
CA ARG A 65 0.06 4.97 7.94
C ARG A 65 -1.40 4.78 7.53
N GLN A 66 -2.02 5.79 6.91
CA GLN A 66 -3.41 5.69 6.46
C GLN A 66 -3.58 4.62 5.38
N LEU A 67 -2.63 4.51 4.46
CA LEU A 67 -2.66 3.48 3.42
C LEU A 67 -2.55 2.08 4.02
N ASP A 68 -1.72 1.89 5.04
CA ASP A 68 -1.57 0.60 5.71
C ASP A 68 -2.83 0.23 6.48
N LEU A 69 -3.45 1.18 7.19
CA LEU A 69 -4.75 0.96 7.84
C LEU A 69 -5.83 0.53 6.84
N VAL A 70 -5.92 1.21 5.69
CA VAL A 70 -6.91 0.86 4.65
C VAL A 70 -6.62 -0.53 4.07
N ARG A 71 -5.36 -0.88 3.86
CA ARG A 71 -4.96 -2.22 3.38
C ARG A 71 -5.32 -3.30 4.39
N ASP A 72 -5.12 -3.05 5.66
CA ASP A 72 -5.45 -3.97 6.74
C ASP A 72 -6.95 -4.22 6.81
N GLU A 73 -7.75 -3.16 6.76
CA GLU A 73 -9.21 -3.29 6.74
C GLU A 73 -9.68 -4.02 5.47
N ASN A 74 -9.11 -3.70 4.32
CA ASN A 74 -9.44 -4.40 3.08
C ASN A 74 -9.11 -5.90 3.14
N ARG A 75 -7.98 -6.27 3.78
CA ARG A 75 -7.62 -7.67 4.03
C ARG A 75 -8.63 -8.34 4.93
N ARG A 76 -9.06 -7.67 6.01
CA ARG A 76 -10.07 -8.16 6.95
C ARG A 76 -11.41 -8.42 6.26
N VAL A 77 -11.92 -7.43 5.52
CA VAL A 77 -13.19 -7.55 4.79
C VAL A 77 -13.13 -8.68 3.78
N LYS A 78 -12.05 -8.79 3.00
CA LYS A 78 -11.86 -9.89 2.04
C LYS A 78 -11.80 -11.24 2.72
N HIS A 79 -11.18 -11.33 3.89
CA HIS A 79 -11.15 -12.57 4.67
C HIS A 79 -12.56 -12.97 5.13
N ALA A 80 -13.29 -12.05 5.75
CA ALA A 80 -14.66 -12.29 6.21
C ALA A 80 -15.58 -12.71 5.05
N LEU A 81 -15.46 -12.06 3.89
CA LEU A 81 -16.22 -12.42 2.69
C LEU A 81 -15.91 -13.85 2.24
N ARG A 82 -14.63 -14.25 2.19
CA ARG A 82 -14.24 -15.60 1.81
C ARG A 82 -14.77 -16.65 2.79
N THR A 83 -14.65 -16.40 4.09
CA THR A 83 -15.19 -17.30 5.12
C THR A 83 -16.68 -17.50 4.95
N TRP A 84 -17.44 -16.41 4.80
CA TRP A 84 -18.88 -16.47 4.58
C TRP A 84 -19.25 -17.20 3.27
N GLN A 85 -18.50 -17.00 2.18
CA GLN A 85 -18.70 -17.70 0.93
C GLN A 85 -18.49 -19.22 1.09
N SER A 86 -17.41 -19.63 1.76
CA SER A 86 -17.14 -21.04 2.05
C SER A 86 -18.26 -21.70 2.87
N GLU A 87 -18.70 -21.05 3.94
CA GLU A 87 -19.82 -21.52 4.76
C GLU A 87 -21.12 -21.67 3.94
N ARG A 88 -21.39 -20.74 3.02
CA ARG A 88 -22.54 -20.82 2.10
C ARG A 88 -22.43 -21.98 1.12
N PHE A 89 -21.25 -22.25 0.56
CA PHE A 89 -21.03 -23.39 -0.34
C PHE A 89 -21.21 -24.72 0.41
N GLU A 90 -20.63 -24.87 1.59
CA GLU A 90 -20.79 -26.09 2.41
C GLU A 90 -22.24 -26.31 2.85
N ALA A 91 -22.97 -25.23 3.17
CA ALA A 91 -24.38 -25.32 3.51
C ALA A 91 -25.23 -25.75 2.29
N ALA A 92 -24.94 -25.22 1.11
CA ALA A 92 -25.62 -25.60 -0.13
C ALA A 92 -25.34 -27.07 -0.50
N GLU A 93 -24.09 -27.51 -0.38
CA GLU A 93 -23.68 -28.91 -0.62
C GLU A 93 -24.39 -29.88 0.35
N ARG A 94 -24.44 -29.55 1.65
CA ARG A 94 -25.16 -30.35 2.64
C ARG A 94 -26.66 -30.47 2.35
N VAL A 95 -27.29 -29.40 1.89
CA VAL A 95 -28.72 -29.41 1.52
C VAL A 95 -28.94 -30.24 0.26
N GLY A 96 -28.07 -30.13 -0.75
CA GLY A 96 -28.10 -30.94 -1.97
C GLY A 96 -27.93 -32.45 -1.70
N PHE A 97 -26.96 -32.82 -0.86
CA PHE A 97 -26.72 -34.21 -0.46
C PHE A 97 -27.92 -34.82 0.31
N ARG A 98 -28.55 -34.06 1.21
CA ARG A 98 -29.77 -34.49 1.92
C ARG A 98 -30.99 -34.63 1.00
N SER A 99 -31.02 -33.93 -0.14
CA SER A 99 -32.08 -34.09 -1.13
C SER A 99 -31.88 -35.35 -1.98
N GLY A 100 -30.64 -35.73 -2.28
CA GLY A 100 -30.31 -36.98 -2.98
C GLY A 100 -30.53 -38.24 -2.14
N ALA A 101 -30.39 -38.16 -0.81
CA ALA A 101 -30.58 -39.30 0.11
C ALA A 101 -32.06 -39.60 0.45
N ARG A 102 -33.03 -38.88 -0.13
CA ARG A 102 -34.48 -39.06 0.12
C ARG A 102 -35.23 -39.81 -0.99
N HIS A 103 -34.57 -40.75 -1.68
CA HIS A 103 -35.22 -41.56 -2.73
C HIS A 103 -35.03 -43.09 -2.60
N SER A 104 -34.81 -43.58 -1.37
CA SER A 104 -34.83 -45.02 -1.08
C SER A 104 -35.65 -45.31 0.18
N VAL A 105 -36.94 -44.98 0.14
CA VAL A 105 -37.91 -45.61 1.03
C VAL A 105 -38.31 -46.94 0.37
N GLN A 106 -37.68 -48.02 0.83
CA GLN A 106 -38.04 -49.38 0.48
C GLN A 106 -39.50 -49.62 0.90
N LEU A 107 -40.41 -49.79 -0.05
CA LEU A 107 -41.77 -50.25 0.23
C LEU A 107 -41.71 -51.74 0.57
N PRO A 108 -42.26 -52.19 1.71
CA PRO A 108 -42.39 -53.62 1.96
C PRO A 108 -43.46 -54.19 1.03
N CYS A 109 -43.06 -55.09 0.14
CA CYS A 109 -43.99 -55.91 -0.63
C CYS A 109 -44.79 -56.79 0.34
N ASN A 110 -46.11 -56.71 0.27
CA ASN A 110 -47.06 -57.63 0.88
C ASN A 110 -47.81 -58.33 -0.25
#